data_AF-A0A9W5IRR9-F1
#
_entry.id   AF-A0A9W5IRR9-F1
#
_cell.length_a   1.000
_cell.length_b   1.000
_cell.length_c   1.000
_cell.angle_alpha   90.00
_cell.angle_beta   90.00
_cell.angle_gamma   90.00
#
_symmetry.space_group_name_H-M   'P 1'
#
loop_
_entity.id
_entity.type
_entity.pdbx_description
1 polymer ?
#
loop_
_entity_poly.entity_id
_entity_poly.type
_entity_poly.pdbx_seq_one_letter_code
_entity_poly.pdbx_strand_id
1 'polypeptide(L)'
;MAQETALGAALKSAVQTMSKKKQTDMIADHIYGKYDVFKRFKPLAVGIDQDLVAALPQYDPALIARVLANHCRRPRYLKALARGGKRFDLNNRFKGEVSAEEQTIAQQHPAVQQALAAQAERQAAKATTEAEVAPTQAETNEASE
;
A
#
# COMPACT_ATOMS: atom_id res chain seq x y z
N MET A 1 18.44 25.35 13.20
CA MET A 1 17.69 26.57 12.84
C MET A 1 16.98 26.26 11.53
N ALA A 2 15.84 25.59 11.63
CA ALA A 2 15.15 25.05 10.46
C ALA A 2 14.56 26.20 9.65
N GLN A 3 14.87 26.22 8.36
CA GLN A 3 14.06 26.93 7.39
C GLN A 3 12.66 26.30 7.44
N GLU A 4 11.80 26.74 8.35
CA GLU A 4 10.38 26.80 8.05
C GLU A 4 10.26 27.82 6.91
N THR A 5 10.59 27.37 5.71
CA THR A 5 10.55 28.14 4.47
C THR A 5 9.20 28.80 4.39
N ALA A 6 9.15 30.12 4.15
CA ALA A 6 7.91 30.89 4.00
C ALA A 6 6.88 30.20 3.06
N LEU A 7 7.37 29.38 2.12
CA LEU A 7 6.58 28.49 1.27
C LEU A 7 5.73 27.47 2.04
N GLY A 8 6.29 26.80 3.06
CA GLY A 8 5.58 25.82 3.88
C GLY A 8 4.47 26.46 4.71
N ALA A 9 4.72 27.65 5.26
CA ALA A 9 3.71 28.43 5.98
C ALA A 9 2.61 28.95 5.04
N ALA A 10 2.97 29.45 3.85
CA ALA A 10 2.01 29.87 2.83
C ALA A 10 1.13 28.70 2.36
N LEU A 11 1.73 27.53 2.13
CA LEU A 11 1.01 26.31 1.76
C LEU A 11 0.05 25.87 2.87
N LYS A 12 0.47 25.94 4.13
CA LYS A 12 -0.38 25.63 5.29
C LYS A 12 -1.61 26.52 5.33
N SER A 13 -1.43 27.84 5.21
CA SER A 13 -2.55 28.80 5.16
C SER A 13 -3.48 28.54 3.97
N ALA A 14 -2.92 28.27 2.79
CA ALA A 14 -3.71 27.96 1.60
C ALA A 14 -4.54 26.67 1.78
N VAL A 15 -3.94 25.61 2.33
CA VAL A 15 -4.63 24.35 2.58
C VAL A 15 -5.73 24.52 3.64
N GLN A 16 -5.49 25.33 4.68
CA GLN A 16 -6.46 25.59 5.74
C GLN A 16 -7.74 26.30 5.26
N THR A 17 -7.66 27.09 4.18
CA THR A 17 -8.86 27.71 3.58
C THR A 17 -9.77 26.71 2.85
N MET A 18 -9.29 25.50 2.58
CA MET A 18 -10.04 24.45 1.90
C MET A 18 -10.88 23.62 2.89
N SER A 19 -11.95 22.98 2.39
CA SER A 19 -12.73 22.02 3.19
C SER A 19 -11.89 20.84 3.67
N LYS A 20 -12.14 20.36 4.89
CA LYS A 20 -11.44 19.20 5.50
C LYS A 20 -11.44 17.95 4.63
N LYS A 21 -12.51 17.74 3.85
CA LYS A 21 -12.58 16.63 2.87
C LYS A 21 -11.50 16.80 1.80
N LYS A 22 -11.46 17.97 1.16
CA LYS A 22 -10.48 18.29 0.11
C LYS A 22 -9.05 18.27 0.65
N GLN A 23 -8.83 18.73 1.88
CA GLN A 23 -7.53 18.60 2.55
C GLN A 23 -7.11 17.13 2.71
N THR A 24 -8.04 16.27 3.15
CA THR A 24 -7.79 14.82 3.31
C THR A 24 -7.42 14.17 1.98
N ASP A 25 -8.14 14.50 0.91
CA ASP A 25 -7.90 13.95 -0.43
C ASP A 25 -6.52 14.40 -0.96
N MET A 26 -6.18 15.69 -0.82
CA MET A 26 -4.86 16.21 -1.21
C MET A 26 -3.71 15.57 -0.43
N ILE A 27 -3.90 15.33 0.88
CA ILE A 27 -2.90 14.64 1.71
C ILE A 27 -2.71 13.21 1.20
N ALA A 28 -3.81 12.50 0.93
CA ALA A 28 -3.75 11.15 0.40
C ALA A 28 -2.99 11.12 -0.94
N ASP A 29 -3.35 11.99 -1.89
CA ASP A 29 -2.70 12.06 -3.20
C ASP A 29 -1.19 12.35 -3.07
N HIS A 30 -0.82 13.28 -2.19
CA HIS A 30 0.59 13.59 -1.95
C HIS A 30 1.35 12.40 -1.35
N ILE A 31 0.77 11.71 -0.36
CA ILE A 31 1.39 10.55 0.29
C ILE A 31 1.58 9.40 -0.71
N TYR A 32 0.55 9.08 -1.51
CA TYR A 32 0.64 8.01 -2.51
C TYR A 32 1.55 8.37 -3.69
N GLY A 33 1.69 9.65 -4.02
CA GLY A 33 2.58 10.12 -5.08
C GLY A 33 4.05 10.14 -4.66
N LYS A 34 4.35 10.59 -3.44
CA LYS A 34 5.72 10.79 -2.96
C LYS A 34 6.35 9.54 -2.35
N TYR A 35 5.59 8.74 -1.62
CA TYR A 35 6.14 7.63 -0.84
C TYR A 35 5.80 6.27 -1.45
N ASP A 36 6.83 5.57 -1.94
CA ASP A 36 6.70 4.24 -2.55
C ASP A 36 6.11 3.19 -1.60
N VAL A 37 6.37 3.31 -0.30
CA VAL A 37 5.85 2.36 0.71
C VAL A 37 4.33 2.39 0.78
N PHE A 38 3.71 3.56 0.60
CA PHE A 38 2.26 3.72 0.53
C PHE A 38 1.71 3.28 -0.83
N LYS A 39 2.38 3.63 -1.93
CA LYS A 39 1.99 3.24 -3.29
C LYS A 39 1.96 1.72 -3.47
N ARG A 40 2.95 1.03 -2.90
CA ARG A 40 3.09 -0.44 -2.98
C ARG A 40 2.41 -1.19 -1.82
N PHE A 41 1.77 -0.49 -0.88
CA PHE A 41 1.11 -1.07 0.29
C PHE A 41 2.06 -2.00 1.07
N LYS A 42 3.28 -1.54 1.35
CA LYS A 42 4.23 -2.29 2.17
C LYS A 42 3.87 -2.19 3.65
N PRO A 43 4.19 -3.19 4.49
CA PRO A 43 4.03 -3.08 5.94
C PRO A 43 4.78 -1.86 6.48
N LEU A 44 4.08 -0.94 7.14
CA LEU A 44 4.67 0.31 7.60
C LEU A 44 5.39 0.12 8.95
N ALA A 45 6.46 0.89 9.17
CA ALA A 45 7.13 0.96 10.46
C ALA A 45 6.19 1.49 11.56
N VAL A 46 6.43 1.04 12.80
CA VAL A 46 5.73 1.59 13.96
C VAL A 46 6.20 3.03 14.17
N GLY A 47 5.25 3.96 14.38
CA GLY A 47 5.56 5.40 14.52
C GLY A 47 5.66 6.18 13.20
N ILE A 48 5.24 5.58 12.07
CA ILE A 48 5.26 6.25 10.75
C ILE A 48 4.38 7.51 10.71
N ASP A 49 3.40 7.61 11.60
CA ASP A 49 2.57 8.79 11.80
C ASP A 49 3.41 10.01 12.22
N GLN A 50 4.33 9.82 13.16
CA GLN A 50 5.23 10.89 13.61
C GLN A 50 6.21 11.28 12.51
N ASP A 51 6.75 10.28 11.79
CA ASP A 51 7.63 10.49 10.64
C ASP A 51 6.89 11.31 9.54
N LEU A 52 5.60 11.03 9.29
CA LEU A 52 4.78 11.77 8.33
C LEU A 52 4.48 13.19 8.78
N VAL A 53 4.16 13.41 10.06
CA VAL A 53 3.89 14.73 10.62
C VAL A 53 5.15 15.60 10.55
N ALA A 54 6.31 15.04 10.86
CA ALA A 54 7.59 15.73 10.76
C ALA A 54 7.95 16.07 9.30
N ALA A 55 7.65 15.17 8.36
CA ALA A 55 7.94 15.37 6.94
C ALA A 55 6.94 16.32 6.24
N LEU A 56 5.75 16.50 6.80
CA LEU A 56 4.65 17.28 6.21
C LEU A 56 4.07 18.30 7.20
N PRO A 57 4.85 19.29 7.67
CA PRO A 57 4.39 20.29 8.65
C PRO A 57 3.28 21.23 8.12
N GLN A 58 3.07 21.25 6.81
CA GLN A 58 2.03 22.05 6.14
C GLN A 58 0.61 21.51 6.33
N TYR A 59 0.46 20.23 6.70
CA TYR A 59 -0.83 19.58 6.87
C TYR A 59 -1.19 19.42 8.34
N ASP A 60 -2.48 19.29 8.63
CA ASP A 60 -2.97 19.01 9.98
C ASP A 60 -2.60 17.56 10.39
N PRO A 61 -1.89 17.35 11.51
CA PRO A 61 -1.56 16.03 12.04
C PRO A 61 -2.79 15.12 12.19
N ALA A 62 -3.94 15.66 12.56
CA ALA A 62 -5.17 14.88 12.72
C ALA A 62 -5.68 14.33 11.37
N LEU A 63 -5.50 15.08 10.29
CA LEU A 63 -5.87 14.63 8.94
C LEU A 63 -4.86 13.63 8.39
N ILE A 64 -3.57 13.80 8.66
CA ILE A 64 -2.53 12.81 8.33
C ILE A 64 -2.85 11.48 9.02
N ALA A 65 -3.13 11.49 10.33
CA ALA A 65 -3.49 10.30 11.08
C ALA A 65 -4.76 9.62 10.53
N ARG A 66 -5.75 10.41 10.08
CA ARG A 66 -6.95 9.88 9.42
C ARG A 66 -6.63 9.20 8.09
N VAL A 67 -5.83 9.82 7.23
CA VAL A 67 -5.40 9.23 5.95
C VAL A 67 -4.63 7.93 6.19
N LEU A 68 -3.73 7.92 7.18
CA LEU A 68 -2.99 6.74 7.59
C LEU A 68 -3.91 5.63 8.10
N ALA A 69 -4.86 5.94 8.99
CA ALA A 69 -5.83 4.97 9.48
C ALA A 69 -6.68 4.38 8.35
N ASN A 70 -7.09 5.23 7.40
CA ASN A 70 -7.79 4.78 6.20
C ASN A 70 -6.92 3.87 5.33
N HIS A 71 -5.64 4.19 5.15
CA HIS A 71 -4.69 3.33 4.44
C HIS A 71 -4.57 1.95 5.09
N CYS A 72 -4.38 1.90 6.41
CA CYS A 72 -4.21 0.66 7.17
C CYS A 72 -5.46 -0.25 7.16
N ARG A 73 -6.65 0.33 6.99
CA ARG A 73 -7.91 -0.44 6.87
C ARG A 73 -8.16 -1.01 5.48
N ARG A 74 -7.37 -0.64 4.46
CA ARG A 74 -7.60 -1.14 3.09
C ARG A 74 -7.25 -2.63 3.00
N PRO A 75 -8.06 -3.45 2.29
CA PRO A 75 -7.79 -4.88 2.13
C PRO A 75 -6.39 -5.19 1.58
N ARG A 76 -5.88 -4.33 0.69
CA ARG A 76 -4.52 -4.47 0.14
C ARG A 76 -3.43 -4.36 1.21
N TYR A 77 -3.61 -3.49 2.20
CA TYR A 77 -2.66 -3.34 3.30
C TYR A 77 -2.73 -4.53 4.25
N LEU A 78 -3.94 -4.97 4.58
CA LEU A 78 -4.15 -6.16 5.43
C LEU A 78 -3.54 -7.41 4.81
N LYS A 79 -3.64 -7.58 3.48
CA LYS A 79 -2.93 -8.64 2.74
C LYS A 79 -1.41 -8.54 2.89
N ALA A 80 -0.85 -7.34 2.86
CA ALA A 80 0.59 -7.15 3.03
C ALA A 80 1.05 -7.50 4.45
N LEU A 81 0.23 -7.20 5.47
CA LEU A 81 0.46 -7.64 6.85
C LEU A 81 0.33 -9.16 7.00
N ALA A 82 -0.67 -9.77 6.36
CA ALA A 82 -0.88 -11.22 6.38
C ALA A 82 0.28 -12.00 5.71
N ARG A 83 0.94 -11.38 4.73
CA ARG A 83 2.19 -11.88 4.14
C ARG A 83 3.37 -11.83 5.12
N GLY A 84 3.32 -10.93 6.10
CA GLY A 84 4.36 -10.72 7.10
C GLY A 84 5.65 -10.13 6.52
N GLY A 85 6.74 -10.33 7.27
CA GLY A 85 8.08 -9.90 6.91
C GLY A 85 8.48 -8.55 7.49
N LYS A 86 9.38 -7.84 6.81
CA LYS A 86 9.97 -6.58 7.30
C LYS A 86 9.02 -5.40 7.16
N ARG A 87 9.08 -4.48 8.12
CA ARG A 87 8.42 -3.18 8.07
C ARG A 87 9.32 -2.14 7.44
N PHE A 88 8.71 -1.14 6.81
CA PHE A 88 9.39 -0.12 6.03
C PHE A 88 9.10 1.29 6.55
N ASP A 89 10.14 2.12 6.61
CA ASP A 89 10.03 3.55 6.89
C ASP A 89 9.62 4.36 5.64
N LEU A 90 9.50 5.68 5.76
CA LEU A 90 9.17 6.58 4.64
C LEU A 90 10.20 6.54 3.49
N ASN A 91 11.45 6.23 3.82
CA ASN A 91 12.56 6.14 2.87
C ASN A 91 12.71 4.72 2.29
N ASN A 92 11.73 3.83 2.51
CA ASN A 92 11.73 2.45 2.04
C ASN A 92 12.89 1.62 2.59
N ARG A 93 13.40 1.97 3.77
CA ARG A 93 14.39 1.19 4.52
C ARG A 93 13.69 0.31 5.55
N PHE A 94 14.36 -0.77 5.93
CA PHE A 94 13.85 -1.69 6.94
C PHE A 94 13.89 -1.02 8.32
N LYS A 95 12.74 -0.94 8.98
CA LYS A 95 12.59 -0.41 10.33
C LYS A 95 11.54 -1.25 11.06
N GLY A 96 12.03 -2.31 11.71
CA GLY A 96 11.21 -3.30 12.41
C GLY A 96 10.68 -4.42 11.50
N GLU A 97 9.84 -5.25 12.09
CA GLU A 97 9.24 -6.42 11.46
C GLU A 97 7.79 -6.60 11.91
N VAL A 98 7.01 -7.35 11.14
CA VAL A 98 5.64 -7.74 11.50
C VAL A 98 5.75 -8.95 12.41
N SER A 99 5.17 -8.86 13.62
CA SER A 99 5.19 -9.99 14.54
C SER A 99 4.28 -11.12 14.04
N ALA A 100 4.55 -12.36 14.46
CA ALA A 100 3.72 -13.51 14.09
C ALA A 100 2.27 -13.35 14.55
N GLU A 101 2.05 -12.70 15.68
CA GLU A 101 0.72 -12.40 16.21
C GLU A 101 -0.04 -11.42 15.30
N GLU A 102 0.60 -10.31 14.94
CA GLU A 102 0.02 -9.32 14.02
C GLU A 102 -0.28 -9.92 12.66
N GLN A 103 0.60 -10.80 12.17
CA GLN A 103 0.41 -11.54 10.93
C GLN A 103 -0.82 -12.46 11.00
N THR A 104 -0.98 -13.18 12.11
CA THR A 104 -2.11 -14.10 12.32
C THR A 104 -3.44 -13.33 12.37
N ILE A 105 -3.47 -12.21 13.11
CA ILE A 105 -4.65 -11.34 13.18
C ILE A 105 -5.01 -10.81 11.79
N ALA A 106 -4.02 -10.40 11.00
CA ALA A 106 -4.24 -9.93 9.64
C ALA A 106 -4.78 -11.04 8.71
N GLN A 107 -4.33 -12.29 8.87
CA GLN A 107 -4.83 -13.45 8.12
C GLN A 107 -6.27 -13.81 8.48
N GLN A 108 -6.67 -13.60 9.73
CA GLN A 108 -8.04 -13.84 10.20
C GLN A 108 -9.03 -12.78 9.70
N HIS A 109 -8.56 -11.66 9.15
CA HIS A 109 -9.45 -10.59 8.69
C HIS A 109 -10.30 -11.05 7.48
N PRO A 110 -11.64 -10.87 7.49
CA PRO A 110 -12.53 -11.39 6.44
C PRO A 110 -12.17 -10.91 5.02
N ALA A 111 -11.77 -9.65 4.90
CA ALA A 111 -11.34 -9.06 3.63
C ALA A 111 -10.07 -9.72 3.03
N VAL A 112 -9.22 -10.33 3.87
CA VAL A 112 -8.04 -11.08 3.42
C VAL A 112 -8.45 -12.47 2.97
N GLN A 113 -9.30 -13.16 3.75
CA GLN A 113 -9.83 -14.48 3.44
C GLN A 113 -10.60 -14.52 2.11
N GLN A 114 -11.57 -13.61 1.92
CA GLN A 114 -12.35 -13.51 0.67
C GLN A 114 -11.44 -13.27 -0.54
N ALA A 115 -10.42 -12.45 -0.36
CA ALA A 115 -9.55 -12.05 -1.44
C ALA A 115 -8.40 -13.04 -1.69
N LEU A 116 -8.16 -14.00 -0.80
CA LEU A 116 -7.37 -15.21 -1.02
C LEU A 116 -8.21 -16.26 -1.78
N ALA A 117 -9.46 -16.47 -1.37
CA ALA A 117 -10.39 -17.37 -2.07
C ALA A 117 -10.58 -16.96 -3.54
N ALA A 118 -10.87 -15.69 -3.80
CA ALA A 118 -10.98 -15.17 -5.17
C ALA A 118 -9.66 -15.25 -5.98
N GLN A 119 -8.49 -15.29 -5.32
CA GLN A 119 -7.22 -15.51 -6.01
C GLN A 119 -7.02 -16.99 -6.36
N ALA A 120 -7.37 -17.90 -5.46
CA ALA A 120 -7.30 -19.35 -5.71
C ALA A 120 -8.22 -19.74 -6.88
N GLU A 121 -9.45 -19.21 -6.93
CA GLU A 121 -10.38 -19.44 -8.04
C GLU A 121 -9.82 -18.94 -9.38
N ARG A 122 -9.22 -17.74 -9.40
CA ARG A 122 -8.59 -17.20 -10.62
C ARG A 122 -7.36 -17.99 -11.05
N GLN A 123 -6.56 -18.49 -10.10
CA GLN A 123 -5.40 -19.31 -10.40
C GLN A 123 -5.82 -20.68 -10.94
N ALA A 124 -6.86 -21.28 -10.38
CA ALA A 124 -7.44 -22.51 -10.90
C ALA A 124 -7.94 -22.31 -12.34
N ALA A 125 -8.72 -21.26 -12.62
CA ALA A 125 -9.20 -20.97 -13.97
C ALA A 125 -8.08 -20.67 -14.99
N LYS A 126 -6.98 -20.03 -14.54
CA LYS A 126 -5.80 -19.80 -15.37
C LYS A 126 -5.00 -21.08 -15.66
N ALA A 127 -4.87 -21.96 -14.66
CA ALA A 127 -4.20 -23.25 -14.84
C ALA A 127 -4.98 -24.16 -15.80
N THR A 128 -6.31 -24.15 -15.76
CA THR A 128 -7.13 -24.92 -16.72
C THR A 128 -7.02 -24.37 -18.14
N THR A 129 -6.98 -23.04 -18.30
CA THR A 129 -6.85 -22.42 -19.62
C THR A 129 -5.46 -22.57 -20.21
N GLU A 130 -4.39 -22.48 -19.41
CA GLU A 130 -3.00 -22.71 -19.88
C GLU A 130 -2.72 -24.19 -20.20
N ALA A 131 -3.37 -25.14 -19.52
CA ALA A 131 -3.25 -26.57 -19.82
C ALA A 131 -3.95 -26.98 -21.14
N GLU A 132 -4.95 -26.23 -21.61
CA GLU A 132 -5.70 -26.54 -22.83
C GLU A 132 -5.01 -26.02 -24.11
N VAL A 133 -4.12 -25.02 -24.02
CA VAL A 133 -3.41 -24.44 -25.19
C VAL A 133 -2.12 -25.19 -25.58
N ALA A 134 -1.71 -26.21 -24.83
CA ALA A 134 -0.42 -26.86 -24.99
C ALA A 134 -0.31 -28.01 -26.03
N PRO A 135 -1.36 -28.63 -26.63
CA PRO A 135 -1.13 -29.80 -27.49
C PRO A 135 -0.91 -29.49 -28.99
N THR A 136 -1.03 -28.26 -29.48
CA THR A 136 -1.09 -27.99 -30.95
C THR A 136 0.23 -27.65 -31.65
N GLN A 137 1.40 -27.76 -31.01
CA GLN A 137 2.70 -27.44 -31.65
C GLN A 137 3.61 -28.66 -31.94
N ALA A 138 3.13 -29.88 -31.80
CA ALA A 138 3.96 -31.09 -32.01
C ALA A 138 3.93 -31.70 -33.43
N GLU A 139 3.00 -31.32 -34.32
CA GLU A 139 2.78 -32.06 -35.59
C GLU A 139 3.34 -31.42 -36.88
N THR A 140 3.98 -30.24 -36.86
CA THR A 140 4.37 -29.57 -38.12
C THR A 140 5.84 -29.79 -38.57
N ASN A 141 6.59 -30.73 -37.99
CA ASN A 141 8.02 -30.88 -38.28
C ASN A 141 8.44 -32.20 -38.96
N GLU A 142 7.50 -32.96 -39.55
CA GLU A 142 7.77 -34.25 -40.19
C GLU A 142 7.36 -34.31 -41.69
N ALA A 143 7.35 -33.17 -42.38
CA ALA A 143 7.13 -33.13 -43.84
C ALA A 143 8.17 -32.23 -44.51
N SER A 144 9.43 -32.63 -44.43
CA SER A 144 10.53 -32.10 -45.23
C SER A 144 11.49 -33.24 -45.53
N GLU A 145 11.11 -34.10 -46.48
CA GLU A 145 12.05 -34.91 -47.27
C GLU A 145 11.43 -35.24 -48.63
#